data_AF-U2R4I9-F1
#
_entry.id   AF-U2R4I9-F1
#
_cell.length_a   1.000
_cell.length_b   1.000
_cell.length_c   1.000
_cell.angle_alpha   90.00
_cell.angle_beta   90.00
_cell.angle_gamma   90.00
#
_symmetry.space_group_name_H-M   'P 1'
#
loop_
_entity.id
_entity.type
_entity.pdbx_description
1 polymer ?
#
loop_
_entity_poly.entity_id
_entity_poly.type
_entity_poly.pdbx_seq_one_letter_code
_entity_poly.pdbx_strand_id
1 'polypeptide(L)'
;MRLKKNLVLRQIAGENIVVPIGKLSQLSPMMQITSSAVWLWNQMEKEEFTEDSLVEKVMEYFSEVTEEQARNDIHEFLELLDKNFMLDNGKPEPKIGTAKIKLTKEKADMLKKG
;
A
#
# COMPACT_ATOMS: atom_id res chain seq x y z
N MET A 1 -9.10 -3.75 10.81
CA MET A 1 -8.61 -3.61 9.42
C MET A 1 -7.87 -4.89 9.04
N ARG A 2 -7.63 -5.14 7.75
CA ARG A 2 -6.73 -6.21 7.29
C ARG A 2 -5.91 -5.77 6.09
N LEU A 3 -4.77 -6.41 5.82
CA LEU A 3 -4.12 -6.29 4.51
C LEU A 3 -5.02 -6.89 3.42
N LYS A 4 -5.11 -6.24 2.26
CA LYS A 4 -5.77 -6.83 1.09
C LYS A 4 -5.04 -8.10 0.66
N LYS A 5 -5.81 -9.04 0.10
CA LYS A 5 -5.26 -10.21 -0.58
C LYS A 5 -4.41 -9.77 -1.78
N ASN A 6 -3.47 -10.63 -2.20
CA ASN A 6 -2.59 -10.39 -3.35
C ASN A 6 -1.52 -9.31 -3.13
N LEU A 7 -1.05 -9.15 -1.89
CA LEU A 7 0.19 -8.45 -1.56
C LEU A 7 1.25 -9.52 -1.23
N VAL A 8 2.44 -9.40 -1.79
CA VAL A 8 3.54 -10.34 -1.56
C VAL A 8 4.79 -9.58 -1.19
N LEU A 9 5.38 -9.88 -0.04
CA LEU A 9 6.69 -9.36 0.34
C LEU A 9 7.80 -10.14 -0.39
N ARG A 10 8.68 -9.42 -1.08
CA ARG A 10 9.84 -9.97 -1.79
C ARG A 10 11.11 -9.23 -1.40
N GLN A 11 12.21 -9.97 -1.32
CA GLN A 11 13.54 -9.36 -1.20
C GLN A 11 14.19 -9.29 -2.58
N ILE A 12 14.53 -8.08 -3.04
CA ILE A 12 15.13 -7.83 -4.36
C ILE A 12 16.34 -6.92 -4.15
N ALA A 13 17.52 -7.35 -4.58
CA ALA A 13 18.78 -6.60 -4.43
C ALA A 13 19.06 -6.11 -2.99
N GLY A 14 18.62 -6.87 -1.97
CA GLY A 14 18.78 -6.51 -0.55
C GLY A 14 17.69 -5.60 0.01
N GLU A 15 16.75 -5.13 -0.82
CA GLU A 15 15.61 -4.31 -0.40
C GLU A 15 14.35 -5.17 -0.20
N ASN A 16 13.50 -4.76 0.74
CA ASN A 16 12.21 -5.40 0.99
C ASN A 16 11.11 -4.66 0.23
N ILE A 17 10.47 -5.33 -0.72
CA ILE A 17 9.48 -4.75 -1.61
C ILE A 17 8.16 -5.51 -1.47
N VAL A 18 7.11 -4.77 -1.12
CA VAL A 18 5.72 -5.21 -1.18
C VAL A 18 5.26 -5.11 -2.63
N VAL A 19 4.91 -6.25 -3.21
CA VAL A 19 4.48 -6.38 -4.61
C VAL A 19 2.99 -6.73 -4.66
N PRO A 20 2.13 -5.82 -5.14
CA PRO A 20 0.74 -6.16 -5.46
C PRO A 20 0.68 -7.00 -6.73
N ILE A 21 -0.14 -8.06 -6.71
CA ILE A 21 -0.31 -8.98 -7.84
C ILE A 21 -1.77 -9.08 -8.30
N GLY A 22 -1.97 -9.60 -9.50
CA GLY A 22 -3.31 -9.74 -10.10
C GLY A 22 -3.99 -8.39 -10.28
N LYS A 23 -5.30 -8.31 -9.99
CA LYS A 23 -6.07 -7.06 -10.15
C LYS A 23 -5.57 -5.93 -9.24
N LEU A 24 -5.02 -6.28 -8.06
CA LEU A 24 -4.53 -5.28 -7.11
C LEU A 24 -3.34 -4.48 -7.68
N SER A 25 -2.56 -5.05 -8.60
CA SER A 25 -1.45 -4.34 -9.26
C SER A 25 -1.90 -3.17 -10.15
N GLN A 26 -3.20 -3.07 -10.46
CA GLN A 26 -3.78 -1.93 -11.19
C GLN A 26 -4.17 -0.77 -10.24
N LEU A 27 -4.21 -1.03 -8.95
CA LEU A 27 -4.66 -0.10 -7.91
C LEU A 27 -3.51 0.37 -7.02
N SER A 28 -2.65 -0.56 -6.64
CA SER A 28 -1.56 -0.34 -5.69
C SER A 28 -0.22 -0.34 -6.42
N PRO A 29 0.68 0.60 -6.09
CA PRO A 29 2.06 0.54 -6.56
C PRO A 29 2.86 -0.51 -5.79
N MET A 30 4.05 -0.87 -6.31
CA MET A 30 5.06 -1.52 -5.49
C MET A 30 5.54 -0.55 -4.41
N MET A 31 5.79 -1.06 -3.21
CA MET A 31 6.21 -0.24 -2.07
C MET A 31 7.45 -0.86 -1.42
N GLN A 32 8.52 -0.08 -1.30
CA GLN A 32 9.67 -0.47 -0.50
C GLN A 32 9.35 -0.25 0.98
N ILE A 33 9.69 -1.22 1.81
CA ILE A 33 9.61 -1.11 3.27
C ILE A 33 10.98 -1.34 3.90
N THR A 34 11.21 -0.71 5.04
CA THR A 34 12.46 -0.87 5.80
C THR A 34 12.54 -2.28 6.40
N SER A 35 13.74 -2.71 6.77
CA SER A 35 13.94 -3.99 7.46
C SER A 35 13.21 -4.06 8.80
N SER A 36 13.05 -2.94 9.52
CA SER A 36 12.27 -2.89 10.77
C SER A 36 10.77 -3.08 10.51
N ALA A 37 10.24 -2.51 9.42
CA ALA A 37 8.83 -2.65 9.03
C ALA A 37 8.46 -4.06 8.53
N VAL A 38 9.42 -4.86 8.07
CA VAL A 38 9.17 -6.27 7.66
C VAL A 38 8.56 -7.08 8.79
N TRP A 39 9.04 -6.90 10.03
CA TRP A 39 8.50 -7.63 11.17
C TRP A 39 7.02 -7.29 11.39
N LEU A 40 6.68 -6.01 11.35
CA LEU A 40 5.30 -5.53 11.52
C LEU A 40 4.40 -6.05 10.40
N TRP A 41 4.86 -5.98 9.15
CA TRP A 41 4.18 -6.55 8.00
C TRP A 41 3.81 -8.01 8.22
N ASN A 42 4.76 -8.82 8.70
CA ASN A 42 4.54 -10.23 9.00
C ASN A 42 3.50 -10.46 10.11
N GLN A 43 3.32 -9.53 11.05
CA GLN A 43 2.22 -9.61 12.02
C GLN A 43 0.88 -9.30 11.35
N MET A 44 0.84 -8.26 10.51
CA MET A 44 -0.37 -7.81 9.80
C MET A 44 -0.89 -8.84 8.79
N GLU A 45 -0.03 -9.71 8.23
CA GLU A 45 -0.46 -10.78 7.31
C GLU A 45 -1.29 -11.88 7.99
N LYS A 46 -1.11 -12.09 9.30
CA LYS A 46 -1.70 -13.23 10.02
C LYS A 46 -3.17 -13.02 10.34
N GLU A 47 -3.53 -11.81 10.76
CA GLU A 47 -4.83 -11.54 11.38
C GLU A 47 -5.33 -10.13 11.10
N GLU A 48 -6.56 -9.85 11.52
CA GLU A 48 -7.09 -8.49 11.53
C GLU A 48 -6.44 -7.70 12.67
N PHE A 49 -6.29 -6.39 12.47
CA PHE A 49 -5.61 -5.51 13.42
C PHE A 49 -6.33 -4.17 13.56
N THR A 50 -6.13 -3.55 14.72
CA THR A 50 -6.40 -2.13 14.99
C THR A 50 -5.08 -1.38 15.11
N GLU A 51 -5.12 -0.05 14.98
CA GLU A 51 -3.94 0.80 15.22
C GLU A 51 -3.34 0.53 16.60
N ASP A 52 -4.16 0.52 17.66
CA ASP A 52 -3.71 0.25 19.03
C ASP A 52 -3.03 -1.13 19.16
N SER A 53 -3.59 -2.17 18.54
CA SER A 53 -2.97 -3.52 18.60
C SER A 53 -1.60 -3.59 17.91
N LEU A 54 -1.36 -2.73 16.90
CA LEU A 54 -0.05 -2.65 16.24
C LEU A 54 0.93 -1.84 17.08
N VAL A 55 0.48 -0.77 17.74
CA VAL A 55 1.28 0.02 18.69
C VAL A 55 1.76 -0.86 19.84
N GLU A 56 0.85 -1.63 20.45
CA GLU A 56 1.18 -2.59 21.52
C GLU A 56 2.25 -3.59 21.05
N LYS A 57 2.03 -4.23 19.88
CA LYS A 57 2.99 -5.16 19.28
C LYS A 57 4.37 -4.52 19.06
N VAL A 58 4.43 -3.28 18.55
CA VAL A 58 5.70 -2.56 18.34
C VAL A 58 6.40 -2.28 19.67
N MET A 59 5.69 -1.80 20.68
CA MET A 59 6.27 -1.54 22.00
C MET A 59 6.77 -2.81 22.69
N GLU A 60 6.11 -3.95 22.48
CA GLU A 60 6.55 -5.25 23.00
C GLU A 60 7.83 -5.75 22.30
N TYR A 61 7.95 -5.50 20.99
CA TYR A 61 9.06 -6.01 20.18
C TYR A 61 10.30 -5.12 20.19
N PHE A 62 10.13 -3.80 20.30
CA PHE A 62 11.22 -2.83 20.29
C PHE A 62 11.39 -2.14 21.65
N SER A 63 12.49 -2.44 22.35
CA SER A 63 12.74 -1.96 23.72
C SER A 63 13.02 -0.45 23.83
N GLU A 64 13.34 0.23 22.72
CA GLU A 64 13.76 1.64 22.69
C GLU A 64 12.75 2.54 21.94
N VAL A 65 11.46 2.20 21.98
CA VAL A 65 10.40 2.97 21.32
C VAL A 65 9.39 3.44 22.37
N THR A 66 9.12 4.74 22.42
CA THR A 66 8.05 5.29 23.27
C THR A 66 6.68 5.04 22.65
N GLU A 67 5.62 5.05 23.45
CA GLU A 67 4.25 4.91 22.91
C GLU A 67 3.93 5.99 21.87
N GLU A 68 4.36 7.22 22.12
CA GLU A 68 4.16 8.34 21.18
C GLU A 68 4.86 8.07 19.84
N GLN A 69 6.12 7.62 19.87
CA GLN A 69 6.87 7.30 18.65
C GLN A 69 6.22 6.12 17.92
N ALA A 70 5.89 5.04 18.63
CA ALA A 70 5.20 3.88 18.05
C ALA A 70 3.87 4.29 17.40
N ARG A 71 3.07 5.10 18.08
CA ARG A 71 1.78 5.56 17.57
C ARG A 71 1.94 6.39 16.31
N ASN A 72 2.89 7.33 16.30
CA ASN A 72 3.16 8.14 15.11
C ASN A 72 3.63 7.27 13.93
N ASP A 73 4.59 6.37 14.14
CA ASP A 73 5.12 5.50 13.09
C ASP A 73 4.06 4.54 12.53
N ILE A 74 3.25 3.94 13.41
CA ILE A 74 2.13 3.08 13.00
C ILE A 74 1.09 3.88 12.23
N HIS A 75 0.74 5.08 12.71
CA HIS A 75 -0.25 5.93 12.05
C HIS A 75 0.20 6.30 10.63
N GLU A 76 1.44 6.80 10.47
CA GLU A 76 2.00 7.12 9.16
C GLU A 76 2.04 5.91 8.22
N PHE A 77 2.40 4.73 8.76
CA PHE A 77 2.44 3.51 7.98
C PHE A 77 1.04 3.08 7.51
N LEU A 78 0.03 3.13 8.39
CA LEU A 78 -1.35 2.80 8.05
C LEU A 78 -1.93 3.80 7.04
N GLU A 79 -1.65 5.09 7.18
CA GLU A 79 -2.03 6.10 6.20
C GLU A 79 -1.42 5.79 4.82
N LEU A 80 -0.14 5.43 4.78
CA LEU A 80 0.55 5.08 3.54
C LEU A 80 -0.12 3.87 2.87
N LEU A 81 -0.46 2.83 3.63
CA LEU A 81 -1.14 1.65 3.10
C LEU A 81 -2.57 1.97 2.62
N ASP A 82 -3.32 2.80 3.35
CA ASP A 82 -4.67 3.21 2.94
C ASP A 82 -4.66 4.07 1.66
N LYS A 83 -3.74 5.03 1.58
CA LYS A 83 -3.55 5.90 0.39
C LYS A 83 -3.19 5.06 -0.85
N ASN A 84 -2.48 3.95 -0.66
CA ASN A 84 -2.08 3.03 -1.72
C ASN A 84 -3.05 1.86 -1.94
N PHE A 85 -4.26 1.91 -1.37
CA PHE A 85 -5.29 0.86 -1.49
C PHE A 85 -4.83 -0.54 -1.06
N MET A 86 -3.92 -0.62 -0.09
CA MET A 86 -3.38 -1.89 0.42
C MET A 86 -4.15 -2.44 1.62
N LEU A 87 -5.01 -1.63 2.25
CA LEU A 87 -5.86 -2.04 3.36
C LEU A 87 -7.27 -2.42 2.91
N ASP A 88 -7.83 -3.45 3.54
CA ASP A 88 -9.24 -3.80 3.53
C ASP A 88 -9.89 -3.19 4.78
N ASN A 89 -10.43 -1.98 4.61
CA ASN A 89 -11.04 -1.15 5.66
C ASN A 89 -12.42 -0.60 5.26
N GLY A 90 -13.03 -1.15 4.21
CA GLY A 90 -14.33 -0.69 3.69
C GLY A 90 -14.28 0.53 2.76
N LYS A 91 -13.09 1.10 2.51
CA LYS A 91 -12.91 2.17 1.52
C LYS A 91 -13.24 1.66 0.11
N PRO A 92 -14.11 2.36 -0.65
CA PRO A 92 -14.45 1.93 -2.01
C PRO A 92 -13.23 2.00 -2.94
N GLU A 93 -13.04 0.97 -3.76
CA GLU A 93 -12.01 0.97 -4.80
C GLU A 93 -12.32 2.02 -5.88
N PRO A 94 -11.31 2.68 -6.44
CA PRO A 94 -11.52 3.64 -7.51
C PRO A 94 -12.01 2.90 -8.76
N LYS A 95 -12.87 3.58 -9.54
CA LYS A 95 -13.32 3.05 -10.83
C LYS A 95 -12.17 3.12 -11.83
N ILE A 96 -11.58 1.97 -12.16
CA ILE A 96 -10.54 1.85 -13.17
C ILE A 96 -11.19 1.60 -14.54
N GLY A 97 -10.70 2.27 -15.57
CA GLY A 97 -11.14 2.06 -16.95
C GLY A 97 -10.44 2.98 -17.92
N THR A 98 -10.67 2.78 -19.21
CA THR A 98 -10.14 3.65 -20.26
C THR A 98 -11.21 4.64 -20.69
N ALA A 99 -10.95 5.94 -20.53
CA ALA A 99 -11.77 6.96 -21.18
C ALA A 99 -11.34 7.10 -22.65
N LYS A 100 -12.29 7.00 -23.59
CA LYS A 100 -12.04 7.20 -25.02
C LYS A 100 -12.67 8.51 -25.46
N ILE A 101 -11.85 9.45 -25.94
CA ILE A 101 -12.33 10.65 -26.62
C ILE A 101 -12.46 10.31 -28.11
N LYS A 102 -13.67 10.42 -28.67
CA LYS A 102 -13.87 10.29 -30.12
C LYS A 102 -13.53 11.62 -30.79
N LEU A 103 -12.45 11.62 -31.58
CA LEU A 103 -12.09 12.76 -32.44
C LEU A 103 -12.68 12.59 -33.84
N THR A 104 -13.03 13.70 -34.48
CA THR A 104 -13.25 13.73 -35.93
C THR A 104 -11.91 13.50 -36.65
N LYS A 105 -11.96 12.98 -37.88
CA LYS A 105 -10.75 12.76 -38.70
C LYS A 105 -9.90 14.03 -38.81
N GLU A 106 -10.54 15.16 -39.05
CA GLU A 106 -9.89 16.47 -39.17
C GLU A 106 -9.09 16.86 -37.90
N LYS A 107 -9.66 16.69 -36.71
CA LYS A 107 -8.97 16.97 -35.44
C LYS A 107 -7.86 15.97 -35.14
N ALA A 108 -8.02 14.71 -35.56
CA ALA A 108 -6.98 13.69 -35.41
C ALA A 108 -5.77 13.97 -36.33
N ASP A 109 -6.00 14.49 -37.54
CA ASP A 109 -4.95 14.83 -38.50
C ASP A 109 -4.18 16.09 -38.08
N MET A 110 -4.83 17.04 -37.39
CA MET A 110 -4.16 18.21 -36.79
C MET A 110 -3.16 17.83 -35.69
N LEU A 111 -3.45 16.80 -34.88
CA LEU A 111 -2.56 16.35 -33.80
C LEU A 111 -1.31 15.61 -34.30
N LYS A 112 -1.32 15.07 -35.52
CA LYS A 112 -0.17 14.36 -36.11
C LYS A 112 0.87 15.28 -36.75
N LYS A 113 0.59 16.58 -36.82
CA LYS A 113 1.41 17.57 -37.53
C LYS A 113 2.15 18.56 -36.60
N GLY A 114 2.09 18.37 -35.28
CA GLY A 114 2.86 19.12 -34.28
C GLY A 114 3.86 18.22 -33.59
#